data_AF-A0A0R1VG76-F1
#
_entry.id   AF-A0A0R1VG76-F1
#
_cell.length_a   1.000
_cell.length_b   1.000
_cell.length_c   1.000
_cell.angle_alpha   90.00
_cell.angle_beta   90.00
_cell.angle_gamma   90.00
#
_symmetry.space_group_name_H-M   'P 1'
#
loop_
_entity.id
_entity.type
_entity.pdbx_description
1 polymer ?
#
loop_
_entity_poly.entity_id
_entity_poly.type
_entity_poly.pdbx_seq_one_letter_code
_entity_poly.pdbx_strand_id
1 'polypeptide(L)'
;MAKDNEGRLFDIEMQVARQEYIGKRLRHYQAEMDKFSLDRGLNYDQIADTYIIFLCPYDPFYRTRTRYEFSAREDHDPSIKLETGAHWIFLNSKKTRMSIKDCNNFWTS
;
A
#
# COMPACT_ATOMS: atom_id res chain seq x y z
N MET A 1 -3.26 -0.48 12.43
CA MET A 1 -4.37 -0.76 11.51
C MET A 1 -5.57 0.15 11.78
N ALA A 2 -6.09 0.78 10.74
CA ALA A 2 -7.30 1.60 10.74
C ALA A 2 -8.30 1.02 9.71
N LYS A 3 -9.60 1.32 9.87
CA LYS A 3 -10.66 0.92 8.94
C LYS A 3 -11.48 2.14 8.57
N ASP A 4 -11.83 2.29 7.30
CA ASP A 4 -12.71 3.37 6.86
C ASP A 4 -14.19 2.97 6.79
N ASN A 5 -15.04 3.89 6.32
CA ASN A 5 -16.49 3.68 6.23
C ASN A 5 -16.90 2.68 5.13
N GLU A 6 -16.04 2.45 4.14
CA GLU A 6 -16.26 1.46 3.07
C GLU A 6 -15.75 0.07 3.50
N GLY A 7 -15.07 -0.01 4.64
CA GLY A 7 -14.56 -1.24 5.22
C GLY A 7 -13.13 -1.59 4.81
N ARG A 8 -12.45 -0.70 4.08
CA ARG A 8 -11.05 -0.86 3.67
C ARG A 8 -10.14 -0.76 4.88
N LEU A 9 -9.09 -1.58 4.90
CA LEU A 9 -8.12 -1.65 5.98
C LEU A 9 -6.84 -0.91 5.60
N PHE A 10 -6.28 -0.15 6.53
CA PHE A 10 -5.08 0.65 6.33
C PHE A 10 -4.06 0.34 7.41
N ASP A 11 -2.81 0.13 7.01
CA ASP A 11 -1.67 0.15 7.91
C ASP A 11 -0.63 1.15 7.42
N ILE A 12 -0.28 2.10 8.28
CA ILE A 12 0.57 3.23 7.92
C ILE A 12 1.78 3.23 8.83
N GLU A 13 2.98 3.17 8.24
CA GLU A 13 4.23 3.18 8.98
C GLU A 13 5.17 4.27 8.48
N MET A 14 5.79 5.00 9.41
CA MET A 14 6.87 5.92 9.09
C MET A 14 8.22 5.18 9.07
N GLN A 15 8.79 5.06 7.88
CA GLN A 15 10.06 4.39 7.66
C GLN A 15 11.21 5.42 7.69
N VAL A 16 11.69 5.78 8.88
CA VAL A 16 12.68 6.86 9.04
C VAL A 16 14.06 6.48 8.48
N ALA A 17 14.45 5.22 8.60
CA ALA A 17 15.71 4.69 8.10
C ALA A 17 15.49 3.66 7.00
N ARG A 18 16.42 3.57 6.04
CA ARG A 18 16.43 2.47 5.07
C ARG A 18 16.53 1.15 5.82
N GLN A 19 15.58 0.27 5.56
CA GLN A 19 15.61 -1.09 6.05
C GLN A 19 15.75 -2.06 4.88
N GLU A 20 16.47 -3.13 5.14
CA GLU A 20 16.60 -4.24 4.20
C GLU A 20 15.29 -5.01 4.09
N TYR A 21 15.14 -5.77 3.00
CA TYR A 21 14.02 -6.68 2.79
C TYR A 21 12.62 -6.05 2.83
N ILE A 22 12.49 -4.80 2.37
CA ILE A 22 11.24 -4.04 2.38
C ILE A 22 10.04 -4.82 1.79
N GLY A 23 10.25 -5.60 0.74
CA GLY A 23 9.21 -6.46 0.16
C GLY A 23 8.79 -7.64 1.05
N LYS A 24 9.73 -8.25 1.80
CA LYS A 24 9.39 -9.34 2.74
C LYS A 24 8.62 -8.82 3.95
N ARG A 25 9.00 -7.65 4.47
CA ARG A 25 8.27 -6.97 5.55
C ARG A 25 6.86 -6.62 5.13
N LEU A 26 6.73 -6.08 3.92
CA LEU A 26 5.45 -5.75 3.36
C LEU A 26 4.54 -6.99 3.20
N ARG A 27 5.10 -8.13 2.74
CA ARG A 27 4.36 -9.40 2.71
C ARG A 27 3.95 -9.88 4.12
N HIS A 28 4.76 -9.63 5.14
CA HIS A 28 4.41 -9.96 6.52
C HIS A 28 3.21 -9.15 7.01
N TYR A 29 3.20 -7.83 6.80
CA TYR A 29 2.05 -6.98 7.16
C TYR A 29 0.80 -7.36 6.36
N GLN A 30 0.94 -7.68 5.08
CA GLN A 30 -0.18 -8.17 4.28
C GLN A 30 -0.81 -9.41 4.90
N ALA A 31 0.00 -10.40 5.28
CA ALA A 31 -0.49 -11.63 5.90
C ALA A 31 -1.19 -11.38 7.24
N GLU A 32 -0.78 -10.37 8.00
CA GLU A 32 -1.46 -9.97 9.24
C GLU A 32 -2.80 -9.27 8.96
N MET A 33 -2.85 -8.41 7.94
CA MET A 33 -4.08 -7.75 7.51
C MET A 33 -5.09 -8.74 6.92
N ASP A 34 -4.65 -9.68 6.08
CA ASP A 34 -5.51 -10.71 5.49
C ASP A 34 -6.16 -11.55 6.59
N LYS A 35 -5.38 -11.94 7.62
CA LYS A 35 -5.91 -12.65 8.78
C LYS A 35 -6.91 -11.82 9.58
N PHE A 36 -6.67 -10.53 9.71
CA PHE A 36 -7.59 -9.63 10.39
C PHE A 36 -8.89 -9.44 9.59
N SER A 37 -8.80 -9.41 8.27
CA SER A 37 -9.97 -9.30 7.39
C SER A 37 -10.80 -10.58 7.34
N LEU A 38 -10.16 -11.75 7.48
CA LEU A 38 -10.80 -13.06 7.44
C LEU A 38 -11.35 -13.43 8.81
N ASP A 39 -12.45 -12.78 9.21
CA ASP A 39 -13.22 -13.23 10.36
C ASP A 39 -13.96 -14.55 10.05
N ARG A 40 -14.24 -15.38 11.06
CA ARG A 40 -14.79 -16.73 10.86
C ARG A 40 -16.16 -16.68 10.15
N GLY A 41 -16.21 -17.17 8.91
CA GLY A 41 -17.44 -17.37 8.14
C GLY A 41 -17.63 -16.45 6.93
N LEU A 42 -16.67 -15.58 6.62
CA LEU A 42 -16.69 -14.73 5.42
C LEU A 42 -16.21 -15.50 4.18
N ASN A 43 -16.83 -15.22 3.04
CA ASN A 43 -16.39 -15.71 1.73
C ASN A 43 -15.20 -14.87 1.21
N TYR A 44 -14.42 -15.41 0.27
CA TYR A 44 -13.24 -14.72 -0.27
C TYR A 44 -13.55 -13.40 -1.00
N ASP A 45 -14.76 -13.24 -1.54
CA ASP A 45 -15.26 -11.99 -2.15
C ASP A 45 -15.59 -10.90 -1.12
N GLN A 46 -15.54 -11.22 0.18
CA GLN A 46 -15.79 -10.30 1.28
C GLN A 46 -14.50 -9.89 2.02
N ILE A 47 -13.33 -10.33 1.52
CA ILE A 47 -12.05 -9.84 2.01
C ILE A 47 -11.96 -8.35 1.71
N ALA A 48 -11.68 -7.56 2.73
CA ALA A 48 -11.55 -6.12 2.61
C ALA A 48 -10.32 -5.75 1.77
N ASP A 49 -10.44 -4.68 0.99
CA ASP A 49 -9.26 -4.06 0.38
C ASP A 49 -8.30 -3.59 1.49
N THR A 50 -7.01 -3.81 1.27
CA THR A 50 -5.94 -3.54 2.23
C THR A 50 -4.94 -2.55 1.63
N TYR A 51 -4.50 -1.60 2.43
CA TYR A 51 -3.55 -0.56 2.06
C TYR A 51 -2.42 -0.50 3.07
N ILE A 52 -1.22 -0.91 2.67
CA ILE A 52 0.00 -0.76 3.47
C ILE A 52 0.75 0.44 2.92
N ILE A 53 0.94 1.47 3.74
CA ILE A 53 1.51 2.75 3.34
C ILE A 53 2.78 3.02 4.14
N PHE A 54 3.93 3.04 3.47
CA PHE A 54 5.19 3.48 4.03
C PHE A 54 5.47 4.96 3.74
N LEU A 55 5.63 5.76 4.79
CA LEU A 55 6.07 7.16 4.71
C LEU A 55 7.60 7.22 4.86
N CYS A 56 8.31 7.56 3.78
CA CYS A 56 9.77 7.54 3.72
C CYS A 56 10.33 8.96 3.58
N PRO A 57 11.24 9.43 4.45
CA PRO A 57 11.98 10.69 4.28
C PRO A 57 13.12 10.61 3.25
N TYR A 58 13.10 9.56 2.43
CA TYR A 58 14.07 9.28 1.38
C TYR A 58 13.35 8.61 0.20
N ASP A 59 14.00 8.56 -0.95
CA ASP A 59 13.51 7.79 -2.09
C ASP A 59 13.83 6.30 -1.90
N PRO A 60 12.82 5.44 -1.63
CA PRO A 60 13.07 4.02 -1.33
C PRO A 60 13.58 3.23 -2.55
N PHE A 61 13.30 3.70 -3.77
CA PHE A 61 13.61 2.97 -5.01
C PHE A 61 14.56 3.71 -5.96
N TYR A 62 15.05 4.89 -5.57
CA TYR A 62 15.98 5.70 -6.34
C TYR A 62 15.46 6.04 -7.76
N ARG A 63 14.14 6.24 -7.92
CA ARG A 63 13.53 6.62 -9.21
C ARG A 63 13.01 8.06 -9.25
N THR A 64 13.28 8.85 -8.23
CA THR A 64 12.93 10.27 -8.08
C THR A 64 11.42 10.55 -8.15
N ARG A 65 10.58 9.58 -7.78
CA ARG A 65 9.11 9.73 -7.73
C ARG A 65 8.65 10.05 -6.30
N THR A 66 7.51 10.72 -6.21
CA THR A 66 6.84 11.06 -4.94
C THR A 66 6.03 9.88 -4.40
N ARG A 67 5.43 9.09 -5.29
CA ARG A 67 4.60 7.92 -4.97
C ARG A 67 5.09 6.71 -5.75
N TYR A 68 5.14 5.58 -5.07
CA TYR A 68 5.25 4.26 -5.67
C TYR A 68 4.07 3.43 -5.19
N GLU A 69 3.48 2.67 -6.09
CA GLU A 69 2.38 1.78 -5.78
C GLU A 69 2.59 0.45 -6.48
N PHE A 70 2.36 -0.63 -5.74
CA PHE A 70 2.48 -1.98 -6.22
C PHE A 70 1.15 -2.71 -5.99
N SER A 71 0.81 -3.55 -6.97
CA SER A 71 -0.33 -4.46 -6.99
C SER A 71 0.05 -5.68 -7.84
N ALA A 72 -0.68 -6.78 -7.70
CA ALA A 72 -0.47 -7.97 -8.51
C ALA A 72 -0.87 -7.72 -9.98
N ARG A 73 0.05 -7.98 -10.91
CA ARG A 73 -0.12 -7.81 -12.36
C ARG A 73 0.48 -9.01 -13.08
N GLU A 74 0.04 -9.24 -14.31
CA GLU A 74 0.63 -10.29 -15.15
C GLU A 74 2.05 -9.89 -15.59
N ASP A 75 2.98 -10.84 -15.60
CA ASP A 75 4.41 -10.58 -15.76
C ASP A 75 4.80 -10.23 -17.21
N HIS A 76 4.01 -10.66 -18.20
CA HIS A 76 4.26 -10.45 -19.63
C HIS A 76 3.39 -9.32 -20.23
N ASP A 77 2.26 -9.01 -19.61
CA ASP A 77 1.35 -7.92 -19.93
C ASP A 77 0.90 -7.19 -18.64
N PRO A 78 1.67 -6.19 -18.18
CA PRO A 78 1.34 -5.43 -16.97
C PRO A 78 0.04 -4.61 -17.03
N SER A 79 -0.60 -4.53 -18.21
CA SER A 79 -1.93 -3.92 -18.34
C SER A 79 -3.02 -4.78 -17.68
N ILE A 80 -2.79 -6.09 -17.59
CA ILE A 80 -3.66 -7.04 -16.89
C ILE A 80 -3.35 -6.99 -15.39
N LYS A 81 -4.32 -6.50 -14.62
CA LYS A 81 -4.24 -6.43 -13.15
C LYS A 81 -5.03 -7.58 -12.54
N LEU A 82 -4.45 -8.22 -11.52
CA LEU A 82 -5.17 -9.17 -10.68
C LEU A 82 -5.81 -8.38 -9.54
N GLU A 83 -7.15 -8.38 -9.50
CA GLU A 83 -7.95 -7.62 -8.51
C GLU A 83 -7.93 -8.31 -7.14
N THR A 84 -6.77 -8.26 -6.49
CA THR A 84 -6.51 -8.85 -5.17
C THR A 84 -7.00 -8.00 -4.00
N GLY A 85 -7.34 -6.72 -4.23
CA GLY A 85 -7.62 -5.76 -3.15
C GLY A 85 -6.40 -5.37 -2.31
N ALA A 86 -5.20 -5.87 -2.61
CA ALA A 86 -3.97 -5.54 -1.88
C ALA A 86 -3.22 -4.38 -2.55
N HIS A 87 -3.01 -3.30 -1.80
CA HIS A 87 -2.34 -2.08 -2.24
C HIS A 87 -1.12 -1.78 -1.36
N TRP A 88 0.02 -1.59 -2.02
CA TRP A 88 1.31 -1.36 -1.36
C TRP A 88 1.90 -0.04 -1.81
N ILE A 89 1.87 0.96 -0.93
CA ILE A 89 2.17 2.34 -1.28
C ILE A 89 3.42 2.81 -0.52
N PHE A 90 4.32 3.48 -1.23
CA PHE A 90 5.47 4.16 -0.66
C PHE A 90 5.43 5.64 -1.02
N LEU A 91 5.45 6.49 0.00
CA LEU A 91 5.44 7.94 -0.14
C LEU A 91 6.83 8.48 0.19
N ASN A 92 7.47 9.09 -0.81
CA ASN A 92 8.77 9.72 -0.69
C ASN A 92 8.60 11.20 -0.35
N SER A 93 8.85 11.59 0.90
CA SER A 93 8.71 12.98 1.33
C SER A 93 9.89 13.88 0.98
N LYS A 94 11.00 13.33 0.45
CA LYS A 94 12.19 14.12 0.07
C LYS A 94 11.96 15.03 -1.13
N LYS A 95 10.98 14.71 -1.98
CA LYS A 95 10.58 15.54 -3.13
C LYS A 95 9.39 16.45 -2.81
N THR A 96 8.97 16.46 -1.55
CA THR A 96 7.63 16.88 -1.21
C THR A 96 7.63 18.28 -0.63
N ARG A 97 7.49 19.28 -1.49
CA ARG A 97 6.58 20.39 -1.17
C ARG A 97 5.17 19.84 -1.36
N MET A 98 4.65 19.07 -0.40
CA MET A 98 3.25 18.61 -0.45
C MET A 98 2.40 19.87 -0.40
N SER A 99 1.80 20.26 -1.52
CA SER A 99 0.68 21.17 -1.47
C SER A 99 -0.54 20.36 -1.06
N ILE A 100 -1.51 20.98 -0.37
CA ILE A 100 -2.77 20.31 0.03
C ILE A 100 -3.50 19.70 -1.19
N LYS A 101 -3.24 20.18 -2.40
CA LYS A 101 -3.80 19.64 -3.65
C LYS A 101 -3.24 18.27 -4.01
N ASP A 102 -2.00 17.97 -3.67
CA ASP A 102 -1.38 16.68 -3.97
C ASP A 102 -2.01 15.57 -3.13
N CYS A 103 -2.42 15.87 -1.88
CA CYS A 103 -3.12 14.95 -0.97
C CYS A 103 -4.47 14.45 -1.53
N ASN A 104 -5.19 15.27 -2.31
CA ASN A 104 -6.51 14.92 -2.83
C ASN A 104 -6.44 13.92 -4.00
N ASN A 105 -5.34 13.91 -4.76
CA ASN A 105 -5.14 12.95 -5.85
C ASN A 105 -4.57 11.61 -5.38
N PHE A 106 -4.33 11.42 -4.07
CA PHE A 106 -3.83 10.14 -3.56
C PHE A 106 -4.92 9.05 -3.49
N TRP A 107 -6.19 9.44 -3.36
CA TRP A 107 -7.30 8.55 -3.02
C TRP A 107 -8.25 8.22 -4.19
N THR A 108 -8.04 8.80 -5.38
CA THR A 108 -9.01 8.77 -6.48
C THR A 108 -8.47 8.13 -7.76
N SER A 109 -7.70 7.03 -7.66
CA SER A 109 -7.21 6.30 -8.83
C SER A 109 -7.39 4.81 -8.66
#